data_AF-H0QVG4-F1
#
_entry.id   AF-H0QVG4-F1
#
_cell.length_a   1.000
_cell.length_b   1.000
_cell.length_c   1.000
_cell.angle_alpha   90.00
_cell.angle_beta   90.00
_cell.angle_gamma   90.00
#
_symmetry.space_group_name_H-M   'P 1'
#
loop_
_entity.id
_entity.type
_entity.pdbx_description
1 polymer ?
#
loop_
_entity_poly.entity_id
_entity_poly.type
_entity_poly.pdbx_seq_one_letter_code
_entity_poly.pdbx_strand_id
1 'polypeptide(L)'
;MPRNIRALTVGGLASVGVAALLSAAPTPAVAAPVTSFQVEQTVLTGAPWPVSNQTFRATTARPGVARVSVATSCNTLNRRLCMHYTQGGHIVWLNTSTGRTGTATIPAGARPGTSVNIATGSGQIAAYISAVSGATIVPGAGVFRVF
;
A
#
# COMPACT_ATOMS: atom_id res chain seq x y z
N MET A 1 48.28 -44.63 -50.41
CA MET A 1 47.16 -45.57 -50.67
C MET A 1 46.19 -44.92 -51.67
N PRO A 2 45.71 -45.64 -52.69
CA PRO A 2 44.88 -45.12 -53.78
C PRO A 2 43.38 -45.31 -53.52
N ARG A 3 42.58 -44.81 -54.49
CA ARG A 3 41.14 -45.04 -54.81
C ARG A 3 40.22 -43.88 -54.40
N ASN A 4 39.75 -43.09 -55.38
CA ASN A 4 38.62 -43.35 -56.30
C ASN A 4 37.29 -43.27 -55.54
N ILE A 5 36.17 -42.69 -56.00
CA ILE A 5 35.65 -42.23 -57.29
C ILE A 5 34.23 -41.74 -56.93
N ARG A 6 33.77 -40.60 -57.49
CA ARG A 6 32.35 -40.26 -57.84
C ARG A 6 31.30 -40.35 -56.71
N ALA A 7 30.11 -39.80 -56.76
CA ALA A 7 29.40 -38.74 -57.47
C ALA A 7 27.98 -38.79 -56.86
N LEU A 8 27.18 -37.73 -57.01
CA LEU A 8 25.73 -37.71 -56.82
C LEU A 8 25.27 -37.98 -55.36
N THR A 9 24.23 -37.38 -54.80
CA THR A 9 22.94 -37.01 -55.38
C THR A 9 22.23 -36.04 -54.43
N VAL A 10 21.59 -35.04 -55.04
CA VAL A 10 20.30 -34.43 -54.72
C VAL A 10 19.50 -35.00 -53.53
N GLY A 11 18.97 -34.09 -52.71
CA GLY A 11 17.57 -34.14 -52.25
C GLY A 11 17.32 -34.74 -50.87
N GLY A 12 16.63 -33.97 -50.02
CA GLY A 12 16.09 -34.49 -48.76
C GLY A 12 15.39 -33.44 -47.92
N LEU A 13 14.20 -33.01 -48.35
CA LEU A 13 13.20 -32.38 -47.48
C LEU A 13 12.78 -33.36 -46.38
N ALA A 14 12.92 -32.95 -45.12
CA ALA A 14 12.14 -33.32 -43.92
C ALA A 14 13.02 -33.00 -42.70
N SER A 15 12.62 -32.25 -41.68
CA SER A 15 11.34 -32.33 -40.98
C SER A 15 11.22 -31.16 -40.01
N VAL A 16 9.97 -30.87 -39.69
CA VAL A 16 9.41 -29.91 -38.74
C VAL A 16 10.21 -29.80 -37.43
N GLY A 17 10.59 -28.58 -37.06
CA GLY A 17 11.14 -28.24 -35.75
C GLY A 17 10.65 -26.86 -35.31
N VAL A 18 9.39 -26.80 -34.87
CA VAL A 18 8.77 -25.61 -34.30
C VAL A 18 9.43 -25.30 -32.96
N ALA A 19 10.09 -24.15 -32.87
CA ALA A 19 10.32 -23.48 -31.59
C ALA A 19 10.18 -21.97 -31.83
N ALA A 20 8.94 -21.56 -32.09
CA ALA A 20 8.56 -20.17 -31.91
C ALA A 20 8.81 -19.81 -30.44
N LEU A 21 9.88 -19.06 -30.19
CA LEU A 21 10.10 -18.37 -28.92
C LEU A 21 8.97 -17.35 -28.75
N LEU A 22 7.85 -17.82 -28.19
CA LEU A 22 6.82 -16.96 -27.66
C LEU A 22 7.45 -16.20 -26.50
N SER A 23 7.86 -14.96 -26.79
CA SER A 23 8.07 -13.91 -25.79
C SER A 23 6.78 -13.79 -25.00
N ALA A 24 6.67 -14.51 -23.89
CA ALA A 24 5.63 -14.29 -22.91
C ALA A 24 5.81 -12.85 -22.40
N ALA A 25 4.95 -11.96 -22.89
CA ALA A 25 4.84 -10.62 -22.36
C ALA A 25 4.68 -10.74 -20.83
N PRO A 26 5.40 -9.94 -20.03
CA PRO A 26 5.22 -9.96 -18.58
C PRO A 26 3.74 -9.75 -18.32
N THR A 27 3.11 -10.73 -17.66
CA THR A 27 1.75 -10.59 -17.17
C THR A 27 1.69 -9.27 -16.40
N PRO A 28 0.73 -8.37 -16.70
CA PRO A 28 0.60 -7.15 -15.93
C PRO A 28 0.47 -7.56 -14.46
N ALA A 29 1.39 -7.08 -13.63
CA ALA A 29 1.36 -7.34 -12.21
C ALA A 29 -0.04 -6.92 -11.73
N VAL A 30 -0.89 -7.89 -11.43
CA VAL A 30 -2.21 -7.65 -10.88
C VAL A 30 -1.96 -6.81 -9.64
N ALA A 31 -2.41 -5.55 -9.67
CA ALA A 31 -2.26 -4.64 -8.54
C ALA A 31 -2.86 -5.35 -7.34
N ALA A 32 -1.99 -5.72 -6.40
CA ALA A 32 -2.41 -6.52 -5.27
C ALA A 32 -3.56 -5.79 -4.56
N PRO A 33 -4.64 -6.48 -4.18
CA PRO A 33 -5.83 -5.84 -3.67
C PRO A 33 -5.48 -4.98 -2.47
N VAL A 34 -5.51 -3.66 -2.68
CA VAL A 34 -5.30 -2.67 -1.63
C VAL A 34 -6.53 -2.74 -0.72
N THR A 35 -6.43 -3.48 0.38
CA THR A 35 -7.43 -3.36 1.43
C THR A 35 -7.23 -1.98 2.05
N SER A 36 -8.03 -1.01 1.60
CA SER A 36 -7.99 0.33 2.15
C SER A 36 -8.38 0.27 3.61
N PHE A 37 -7.41 0.53 4.47
CA PHE A 37 -7.65 0.71 5.88
C PHE A 37 -8.26 2.10 6.07
N GLN A 38 -9.58 2.19 6.24
CA GLN A 38 -10.20 3.41 6.69
C GLN A 38 -10.30 3.39 8.20
N VAL A 39 -9.55 4.29 8.82
CA VAL A 39 -9.44 4.38 10.27
C VAL A 39 -10.09 5.65 10.70
N GLU A 40 -11.20 5.53 11.39
CA GLU A 40 -11.81 6.67 12.06
C GLU A 40 -11.25 6.77 13.47
N GLN A 41 -10.62 7.90 13.79
CA GLN A 41 -10.33 8.29 15.16
C GLN A 41 -11.23 9.46 15.56
N THR A 42 -11.59 9.53 16.83
CA THR A 42 -12.37 10.64 17.41
C THR A 42 -11.44 11.45 18.30
N VAL A 43 -11.33 12.75 18.02
CA VAL A 43 -10.39 13.65 18.71
C VAL A 43 -11.09 14.87 19.28
N LEU A 44 -10.54 15.42 20.36
CA LEU A 44 -10.89 16.75 20.85
C LEU A 44 -10.23 17.82 19.96
N THR A 45 -11.03 18.72 19.44
CA THR A 45 -10.60 19.73 18.45
C THR A 45 -10.80 21.17 18.91
N GLY A 46 -11.66 21.41 19.90
CA GLY A 46 -11.91 22.75 20.44
C GLY A 46 -12.93 23.56 19.64
N ALA A 47 -13.02 24.87 19.84
CA ALA A 47 -13.97 25.71 19.12
C ALA A 47 -13.66 25.74 17.60
N PRO A 48 -14.66 25.78 16.70
CA PRO A 48 -16.10 25.94 16.96
C PRO A 48 -16.87 24.62 17.14
N TRP A 49 -16.23 23.46 17.05
CA TRP A 49 -16.85 22.17 17.37
C TRP A 49 -15.91 21.25 18.14
N PRO A 50 -16.30 20.84 19.37
CA PRO A 50 -15.36 20.29 20.34
C PRO A 50 -14.76 18.94 19.93
N VAL A 51 -15.42 18.21 19.02
CA VAL A 51 -15.04 16.85 18.63
C VAL A 51 -15.04 16.70 17.11
N SER A 52 -14.07 15.96 16.58
CA SER A 52 -13.99 15.63 15.16
C SER A 52 -13.65 14.16 14.93
N ASN A 53 -14.26 13.61 13.89
CA ASN A 53 -13.94 12.30 13.37
C ASN A 53 -12.95 12.46 12.21
N GLN A 54 -11.85 11.75 12.36
CA GLN A 54 -10.64 11.93 11.60
C GLN A 54 -10.35 10.59 10.92
N THR A 55 -10.43 10.58 9.59
CA THR A 55 -10.22 9.38 8.79
C THR A 55 -8.83 9.36 8.17
N PHE A 56 -8.16 8.21 8.28
CA PHE A 56 -6.94 7.91 7.56
C PHE A 56 -7.17 6.77 6.58
N ARG A 57 -6.46 6.80 5.47
CA ARG A 57 -6.45 5.73 4.47
C ARG A 57 -5.06 5.14 4.35
N ALA A 58 -4.90 3.85 4.65
CA ALA A 58 -3.67 3.12 4.33
C ALA A 58 -3.77 2.37 3.00
N THR A 59 -2.71 2.43 2.21
CA THR A 59 -2.53 1.71 0.95
C THR A 59 -1.11 1.16 0.84
N THR A 60 -0.82 0.37 -0.19
CA THR A 60 0.57 0.00 -0.53
C THR A 60 1.15 1.05 -1.48
N ALA A 61 2.31 1.63 -1.15
CA ALA A 61 3.00 2.59 -2.00
C ALA A 61 3.87 1.91 -3.06
N ARG A 62 4.57 0.87 -2.62
CA ARG A 62 5.53 0.03 -3.34
C ARG A 62 5.79 -1.22 -2.48
N PRO A 63 6.40 -2.29 -3.04
CA PRO A 63 6.70 -3.51 -2.31
C PRO A 63 7.23 -3.27 -0.89
N GLY A 64 6.50 -3.77 0.12
CA GLY A 64 6.87 -3.69 1.53
C GLY A 64 6.76 -2.31 2.18
N VAL A 65 6.13 -1.33 1.52
CA VAL A 65 5.96 0.03 2.04
C VAL A 65 4.47 0.41 2.09
N ALA A 66 3.95 0.61 3.30
CA ALA A 66 2.63 1.18 3.52
C ALA A 66 2.65 2.70 3.28
N ARG A 67 1.61 3.23 2.64
CA ARG A 67 1.32 4.67 2.59
C ARG A 67 0.09 4.93 3.42
N VAL A 68 0.22 5.74 4.47
CA VAL A 68 -0.92 6.21 5.26
C VAL A 68 -1.17 7.66 4.90
N SER A 69 -2.40 7.96 4.50
CA SER A 69 -2.81 9.29 4.02
C SER A 69 -3.99 9.83 4.81
N VAL A 70 -4.03 11.14 4.96
CA VAL A 70 -5.18 11.85 5.54
C VAL A 70 -6.31 11.84 4.52
N ALA A 71 -7.48 11.31 4.90
CA ALA A 71 -8.65 11.31 4.04
C ALA A 71 -9.59 12.48 4.38
N THR A 72 -10.25 12.46 5.53
CA THR A 72 -11.19 13.51 5.95
C THR A 72 -11.06 13.83 7.44
N SER A 73 -11.42 15.05 7.85
CA SER A 73 -11.59 15.43 9.25
C SER A 73 -12.85 16.26 9.36
N CYS A 74 -13.90 15.68 9.92
CA CYS A 74 -15.21 16.30 9.95
C CYS A 74 -15.78 16.33 11.37
N ASN A 75 -16.64 17.30 11.64
CA ASN A 75 -17.35 17.41 12.91
C ASN A 75 -18.16 16.12 13.16
N THR A 76 -17.99 15.55 14.34
CA THR A 76 -18.64 14.30 14.76
C THR A 76 -20.17 14.42 14.75
N LEU A 77 -20.70 15.58 15.14
CA LEU A 77 -22.13 15.88 15.24
C LEU A 77 -22.74 16.37 13.91
N ASN A 78 -21.92 16.94 13.02
CA ASN A 78 -22.34 17.36 11.69
C ASN A 78 -21.28 17.04 10.64
N ARG A 79 -21.38 15.86 10.02
CA ARG A 79 -20.40 15.34 9.05
C ARG A 79 -20.29 16.15 7.74
N ARG A 80 -21.14 17.16 7.52
CA ARG A 80 -21.01 18.10 6.39
C ARG A 80 -19.98 19.19 6.65
N LEU A 81 -19.64 19.44 7.92
CA LEU A 81 -18.64 20.44 8.31
C LEU A 81 -17.29 19.74 8.47
N CYS A 82 -16.39 19.97 7.50
CA CYS A 82 -15.05 19.40 7.51
C CYS A 82 -14.00 20.51 7.56
N MET A 83 -12.87 20.21 8.18
CA MET A 83 -11.72 21.11 8.29
C MET A 83 -10.42 20.36 8.04
N HIS A 84 -9.32 21.12 8.01
CA HIS A 84 -7.98 20.55 8.00
C HIS A 84 -7.68 19.81 9.31
N TYR A 85 -6.76 18.85 9.24
CA TYR A 85 -6.38 18.06 10.41
C TYR A 85 -5.61 18.95 11.39
N THR A 86 -6.15 19.18 12.58
CA THR A 86 -5.47 20.02 13.59
C THR A 86 -4.54 19.21 14.50
N GLN A 87 -4.87 17.94 14.77
CA GLN A 87 -4.19 17.13 15.79
C GLN A 87 -3.09 16.18 15.25
N GLY A 88 -2.97 16.04 13.93
CA GLY A 88 -2.08 15.06 13.30
C GLY A 88 -2.47 13.61 13.62
N GLY A 89 -1.57 12.66 13.35
CA GLY A 89 -1.75 11.25 13.68
C GLY A 89 -0.43 10.57 14.04
N HIS A 90 -0.32 10.04 15.25
CA HIS A 90 0.72 9.12 15.67
C HIS A 90 0.29 7.69 15.36
N ILE A 91 1.07 6.98 14.55
CA ILE A 91 0.77 5.65 14.04
C ILE A 91 1.72 4.66 14.70
N VAL A 92 1.17 3.63 15.34
CA VAL A 92 1.92 2.46 15.83
C VAL A 92 1.51 1.27 14.99
N TRP A 93 2.47 0.47 14.54
CA TRP A 93 2.19 -0.67 13.66
C TRP A 93 3.00 -1.93 14.03
N LEU A 94 2.43 -3.06 13.66
CA LEU A 94 2.99 -4.40 13.79
C LEU A 94 2.75 -5.17 12.48
N ASN A 95 3.81 -5.67 11.87
CA ASN A 95 3.72 -6.69 10.83
C ASN A 95 3.55 -8.05 11.50
N THR A 96 2.34 -8.59 11.47
CA THR A 96 2.00 -9.86 12.12
C THR A 96 2.63 -11.06 11.43
N SER A 97 3.13 -10.91 10.19
CA SER A 97 3.81 -11.95 9.44
C SER A 97 5.31 -12.06 9.77
N THR A 98 5.94 -10.99 10.26
CA THR A 98 7.40 -10.96 10.53
C THR A 98 7.75 -10.57 11.97
N GLY A 99 6.78 -10.12 12.77
CA GLY A 99 7.00 -9.60 14.13
C GLY A 99 7.60 -8.18 14.16
N ARG A 100 7.91 -7.59 13.01
CA ARG A 100 8.51 -6.26 12.92
C ARG A 100 7.50 -5.19 13.32
N THR A 101 7.94 -4.21 14.10
CA THR A 101 7.11 -3.10 14.57
C THR A 101 7.75 -1.76 14.25
N GLY A 102 6.97 -0.69 14.43
CA GLY A 102 7.51 0.66 14.40
C GLY A 102 6.44 1.69 14.63
N THR A 103 6.85 2.95 14.48
CA THR A 103 5.98 4.10 14.56
C THR A 103 6.15 5.01 13.35
N ALA A 104 5.15 5.84 13.10
CA ALA A 104 5.21 6.92 12.12
C ALA A 104 4.34 8.08 12.59
N THR A 105 4.49 9.24 11.98
CA THR A 105 3.71 10.41 12.36
C THR A 105 3.27 11.19 11.13
N ILE A 106 1.99 11.56 11.12
CA ILE A 106 1.44 12.59 10.26
C ILE A 106 1.38 13.87 11.10
N PRO A 107 2.03 14.96 10.66
CA PRO A 107 2.12 16.18 11.46
C PRO A 107 0.74 16.80 11.71
N ALA A 108 0.64 17.55 12.80
CA ALA A 108 -0.47 18.46 13.05
C ALA A 108 -0.56 19.51 11.93
N GLY A 109 -1.77 19.97 11.62
CA GLY A 109 -2.02 20.90 10.50
C GLY A 109 -2.04 20.24 9.11
N ALA A 110 -1.91 18.92 9.01
CA ALA A 110 -1.92 18.21 7.73
C ALA A 110 -3.21 18.48 6.93
N ARG A 111 -3.07 18.63 5.62
CA ARG A 111 -4.22 18.76 4.71
C ARG A 111 -4.65 17.37 4.21
N PRO A 112 -5.93 17.17 3.83
CA PRO A 112 -6.35 15.99 3.08
C PRO A 112 -5.39 15.69 1.92
N GLY A 113 -4.99 14.43 1.77
CA GLY A 113 -3.97 13.99 0.81
C GLY A 113 -2.53 13.98 1.33
N THR A 114 -2.24 14.62 2.47
CA THR A 114 -0.94 14.48 3.14
C THR A 114 -0.72 13.01 3.48
N SER A 115 0.46 12.47 3.17
CA SER A 115 0.75 11.06 3.38
C SER A 115 2.16 10.81 3.90
N VAL A 116 2.30 9.70 4.62
CA VAL A 116 3.58 9.18 5.10
C VAL A 116 3.79 7.78 4.55
N ASN A 117 5.01 7.50 4.09
CA ASN A 117 5.41 6.18 3.63
C ASN A 117 6.18 5.48 4.76
N ILE A 118 5.77 4.27 5.11
CA ILE A 118 6.26 3.49 6.24
C ILE A 118 6.80 2.17 5.70
N ALA A 119 8.09 1.89 5.93
CA ALA A 119 8.69 0.61 5.56
C ALA A 119 8.26 -0.47 6.57
N THR A 120 7.14 -1.14 6.29
CA THR A 120 6.57 -2.18 7.17
C THR A 120 7.05 -3.59 6.82
N GLY A 121 7.62 -3.77 5.63
CA GLY A 121 7.75 -5.07 4.99
C GLY A 121 6.41 -5.55 4.41
N SER A 122 6.47 -6.53 3.52
CA SER A 122 5.27 -7.18 2.97
C SER A 122 4.66 -8.09 4.05
N GLY A 123 3.34 -8.27 4.00
CA GLY A 123 2.60 -9.07 4.97
C GLY A 123 1.35 -8.38 5.49
N GLN A 124 0.77 -8.97 6.53
CA GLN A 124 -0.38 -8.39 7.22
C GLN A 124 0.10 -7.40 8.30
N ILE A 125 -0.44 -6.19 8.27
CA ILE A 125 -0.07 -5.09 9.15
C ILE A 125 -1.27 -4.74 10.03
N ALA A 126 -1.12 -4.88 11.33
CA ALA A 126 -2.00 -4.29 12.31
C ALA A 126 -1.48 -2.89 12.65
N ALA A 127 -2.36 -1.89 12.67
CA ALA A 127 -2.00 -0.53 13.01
C ALA A 127 -3.03 0.13 13.91
N TYR A 128 -2.52 1.03 14.75
CA TYR A 128 -3.25 1.87 15.66
C TYR A 128 -2.85 3.33 15.39
N ILE A 129 -3.82 4.24 15.39
CA ILE A 129 -3.62 5.66 15.15
C ILE A 129 -4.30 6.47 16.25
N SER A 130 -3.54 7.40 16.82
CA SER A 130 -4.01 8.37 17.81
C SER A 130 -3.57 9.79 17.42
N ALA A 131 -4.17 10.82 18.01
CA ALA A 131 -3.72 12.20 17.87
C ALA A 131 -2.32 12.41 18.46
N VAL A 132 -1.47 13.18 17.77
CA VAL A 132 -0.11 13.52 18.24
C VAL A 132 -0.15 14.35 19.52
N SER A 133 -1.17 15.21 19.65
CA SER A 133 -1.39 16.06 20.83
C SER A 133 -1.84 15.30 22.08
N GLY A 134 -2.12 14.00 21.98
CA GLY A 134 -2.74 13.23 23.06
C GLY A 134 -4.25 13.46 23.21
N ALA A 135 -4.85 14.32 22.38
CA ALA A 135 -6.28 14.68 22.42
C ALA A 135 -7.22 13.58 21.88
N THR A 136 -6.81 12.32 21.93
CA THR A 136 -7.56 11.18 21.40
C THR A 136 -8.66 10.77 22.37
N ILE A 137 -9.91 10.74 21.91
CA ILE A 137 -11.03 10.17 22.66
C ILE A 137 -11.15 8.69 22.33
N VAL A 138 -11.27 8.39 21.03
CA VAL A 138 -11.34 7.02 20.50
C VAL A 138 -10.23 6.89 19.49
N PRO A 139 -9.20 6.07 19.75
CA PRO A 139 -8.18 5.82 18.77
C PRO A 139 -8.74 4.94 17.66
N GLY A 140 -8.18 5.12 16.48
CA GLY A 140 -8.54 4.28 15.35
C GLY A 140 -7.59 3.09 15.24
N ALA A 141 -8.11 1.92 14.88
CA ALA A 141 -7.31 0.70 14.76
C ALA A 141 -7.84 -0.25 13.69
N GLY A 142 -6.99 -1.19 13.28
CA GLY A 142 -7.35 -2.32 12.43
C GLY A 142 -6.19 -2.81 11.56
N VAL A 143 -6.53 -3.58 10.53
CA VAL A 143 -5.57 -4.48 9.86
C VAL A 143 -5.68 -4.33 8.35
N PHE A 144 -4.53 -4.30 7.67
CA PHE A 144 -4.43 -4.24 6.21
C PHE A 144 -3.27 -5.09 5.70
N ARG A 145 -3.20 -5.31 4.39
CA ARG A 145 -2.13 -6.08 3.78
C ARG A 145 -1.23 -5.17 2.95
N VAL A 146 0.08 -5.30 3.15
CA VAL A 146 1.13 -4.67 2.35
C VAL A 146 1.74 -5.73 1.47
N PHE A 147 1.89 -5.41 0.19
CA PHE A 147 2.52 -6.26 -0.80
C PHE A 147 3.88 -5.68 -1.13
#